data_AF-A0A060WV05-F1
#
_entry.id   AF-A0A060WV05-F1
#
_cell.length_a   1.000
_cell.length_b   1.000
_cell.length_c   1.000
_cell.angle_alpha   90.00
_cell.angle_beta   90.00
_cell.angle_gamma   90.00
#
_symmetry.space_group_name_H-M   'P 1'
#
loop_
_entity.id
_entity.type
_entity.pdbx_description
1 polymer ?
#
loop_
_entity_poly.entity_id
_entity_poly.type
_entity_poly.pdbx_seq_one_letter_code
_entity_poly.pdbx_strand_id
1 'polypeptide(L)'
;MASVSKKGTVTLWRHSAKPSTELRNTPFVFEQNYTQYIPLSVYDLQTWMGSPSIFVYDCSNAGIIVKSFKQFALQREQELEVAAINPNHPLAQMPLPPSMKNCIQLAACEASELLPMNPDLPADLFTSCLTTPIKIALRWFCMQKSAKLVPGVTLDLIEKIPGRLNDRRTPLGELNWIFTAITDTIAWNVLPRDLFQKLFRQDLLVASLFRNFLLAERIMRSYNCTPVSSPRLPPTYMHAMW
;
A
#
# COMPACT_ATOMS: atom_id res chain seq x y z
N MET A 1 1.16 11.36 -9.86
CA MET A 1 2.12 10.86 -10.88
C MET A 1 2.23 9.35 -10.72
N ALA A 2 1.77 8.56 -11.69
CA ALA A 2 1.80 7.09 -11.61
C ALA A 2 3.11 6.55 -12.19
N SER A 3 3.82 5.68 -11.47
CA SER A 3 5.02 5.01 -11.97
C SER A 3 4.77 3.51 -12.13
N VAL A 4 5.22 2.94 -13.25
CA VAL A 4 5.09 1.51 -13.59
C VAL A 4 6.49 0.92 -13.72
N SER A 5 6.84 -0.06 -12.89
CA SER A 5 8.13 -0.79 -12.97
C SER A 5 7.98 -2.13 -13.72
N LYS A 6 8.94 -2.45 -14.60
CA LYS A 6 8.85 -3.51 -15.63
C LYS A 6 9.28 -4.94 -15.22
N LYS A 7 9.38 -5.28 -13.92
CA LYS A 7 9.55 -6.68 -13.47
C LYS A 7 8.76 -6.91 -12.18
N GLY A 8 7.67 -7.68 -12.27
CA GLY A 8 6.65 -7.77 -11.23
C GLY A 8 5.94 -6.43 -11.10
N THR A 9 4.81 -6.25 -11.79
CA THR A 9 4.28 -4.90 -12.02
C THR A 9 3.74 -4.30 -10.72
N VAL A 10 4.57 -3.49 -10.07
CA VAL A 10 4.17 -2.57 -9.00
C VAL A 10 3.67 -1.30 -9.67
N THR A 11 2.42 -0.95 -9.42
CA THR A 11 1.88 0.36 -9.81
C THR A 11 1.61 1.18 -8.58
N LEU A 12 2.33 2.30 -8.49
CA LEU A 12 2.17 3.28 -7.42
C LEU A 12 1.29 4.43 -7.93
N TRP A 13 0.13 4.62 -7.30
CA TRP A 13 -0.76 5.75 -7.50
C TRP A 13 -0.53 6.77 -6.39
N ARG A 14 0.08 7.90 -6.75
CA ARG A 14 0.28 9.05 -5.85
C ARG A 14 -0.58 10.22 -6.28
N HIS A 15 -1.27 10.80 -5.29
CA HIS A 15 -1.89 12.13 -5.23
C HIS A 15 -1.93 12.90 -6.57
N SER A 16 -3.14 13.01 -7.11
CA SER A 16 -3.53 14.08 -8.04
C SER A 16 -4.85 14.63 -7.50
N ALA A 17 -4.83 15.87 -7.03
CA ALA A 17 -5.94 16.45 -6.27
C ALA A 17 -7.14 16.74 -7.17
N LYS A 18 -8.22 15.95 -7.04
CA LYS A 18 -9.56 16.49 -7.26
C LYS A 18 -10.51 16.05 -6.14
N PRO A 19 -10.72 16.89 -5.11
CA PRO A 19 -11.81 16.70 -4.17
C PRO A 19 -13.07 17.28 -4.80
N SER A 20 -13.84 16.47 -5.53
CA SER A 20 -15.21 16.85 -5.88
C SER A 20 -16.15 15.67 -5.72
N THR A 21 -17.24 15.93 -5.02
CA THR A 21 -18.21 15.04 -4.38
C THR A 21 -18.95 14.06 -5.30
N GLU A 22 -18.76 14.12 -6.61
CA GLU A 22 -19.66 13.49 -7.60
C GLU A 22 -19.11 12.24 -8.28
N LEU A 23 -17.80 11.95 -8.22
CA LEU A 23 -17.20 10.77 -8.86
C LEU A 23 -16.29 10.03 -7.88
N ARG A 24 -16.88 9.46 -6.83
CA ARG A 24 -16.16 8.88 -5.68
C ARG A 24 -15.43 7.56 -6.00
N ASN A 25 -15.64 6.94 -7.16
CA ASN A 25 -15.28 5.53 -7.39
C ASN A 25 -14.09 5.25 -8.33
N THR A 26 -13.46 6.29 -8.88
CA THR A 26 -12.43 6.11 -9.93
C THR A 26 -11.16 6.91 -9.63
N PRO A 27 -9.96 6.33 -9.83
CA PRO A 27 -8.73 7.10 -9.86
C PRO A 27 -8.76 8.12 -11.01
N PHE A 28 -8.01 9.22 -10.88
CA PHE A 28 -7.91 10.25 -11.92
C PHE A 28 -6.48 10.38 -12.43
N VAL A 29 -6.35 10.62 -13.73
CA VAL A 29 -5.10 10.96 -14.42
C VAL A 29 -5.21 12.35 -15.07
N PHE A 30 -4.07 12.92 -15.45
CA PHE A 30 -4.06 14.15 -16.22
C PHE A 30 -4.10 13.86 -17.72
N GLU A 31 -4.80 14.70 -18.46
CA GLU A 31 -4.63 14.81 -19.92
C GLU A 31 -3.20 15.26 -20.26
N GLN A 32 -2.76 15.04 -21.50
CA GLN A 32 -1.43 15.37 -22.02
C GLN A 32 -1.00 16.83 -21.76
N ASN A 33 -1.94 17.77 -21.73
CA ASN A 33 -1.67 19.20 -21.49
C ASN A 33 -1.79 19.61 -20.01
N TYR A 34 -2.06 18.67 -19.09
CA TYR A 34 -2.20 18.90 -17.65
C TYR A 34 -3.26 19.93 -17.23
N THR A 35 -4.27 20.15 -18.08
CA THR A 35 -5.36 21.10 -17.84
C THR A 35 -6.58 20.47 -17.18
N GLN A 36 -6.83 19.18 -17.45
CA GLN A 36 -8.01 18.46 -16.98
C GLN A 36 -7.68 17.12 -16.33
N TYR A 37 -8.51 16.76 -15.36
CA TYR A 37 -8.53 15.44 -14.75
C TYR A 37 -9.47 14.52 -15.53
N ILE A 38 -8.94 13.39 -16.00
CA ILE A 38 -9.69 12.35 -16.71
C ILE A 38 -9.90 11.17 -15.74
N PRO A 39 -11.15 10.70 -15.54
CA PRO A 39 -11.40 9.51 -14.75
C PRO A 39 -10.80 8.29 -15.44
N LEU A 40 -10.03 7.50 -14.70
CA LEU A 40 -9.52 6.21 -15.17
C LEU A 40 -10.40 5.08 -14.63
N SER A 41 -10.88 4.24 -15.54
CA SER A 41 -11.62 3.03 -15.19
C SER A 41 -10.71 2.02 -14.48
N VAL A 42 -11.16 1.53 -13.32
CA VAL A 42 -10.47 0.44 -12.61
C VAL A 42 -10.50 -0.86 -13.42
N TYR A 43 -11.54 -1.07 -14.24
CA TYR A 43 -11.64 -2.22 -15.13
C TYR A 43 -10.54 -2.18 -16.22
N ASP A 44 -10.30 -1.03 -16.82
CA ASP A 44 -9.25 -0.86 -17.83
C ASP A 44 -7.86 -1.03 -17.19
N LEU A 45 -7.67 -0.46 -15.99
CA LEU A 45 -6.46 -0.65 -15.21
C LEU A 45 -6.17 -2.13 -14.96
N GLN A 46 -7.17 -2.94 -14.61
CA GLN A 46 -7.02 -4.39 -14.45
C GLN A 46 -6.58 -5.07 -15.75
N THR A 47 -7.17 -4.67 -16.87
CA THR A 47 -6.84 -5.23 -18.20
C THR A 47 -5.40 -4.93 -18.60
N TRP A 48 -4.94 -3.68 -18.43
CA TRP A 48 -3.60 -3.27 -18.85
C TRP A 48 -2.49 -3.87 -17.97
N MET A 49 -2.78 -4.03 -16.69
CA MET A 49 -1.79 -4.45 -15.69
C MET A 49 -1.64 -5.97 -15.61
N GLY A 50 -2.72 -6.71 -15.87
CA GLY A 50 -2.76 -8.16 -15.75
C GLY A 50 -2.50 -8.67 -14.33
N SER A 51 -2.22 -9.97 -14.22
CA SER A 51 -2.02 -10.69 -12.98
C SER A 51 -0.82 -11.64 -13.11
N PRO A 52 0.02 -11.82 -12.07
CA PRO A 52 -0.05 -11.16 -10.76
C PRO A 52 0.51 -9.73 -10.79
N SER A 53 -0.13 -8.82 -10.06
CA SER A 53 0.30 -7.42 -9.93
C SER A 53 0.08 -6.89 -8.52
N ILE A 54 0.80 -5.83 -8.15
CA ILE A 54 0.67 -5.16 -6.85
C ILE A 54 0.37 -3.68 -7.05
N PHE A 55 -0.65 -3.20 -6.36
CA PHE A 55 -1.12 -1.83 -6.44
C PHE A 55 -0.94 -1.12 -5.10
N VAL A 56 -0.41 0.10 -5.14
CA VAL A 56 -0.24 0.94 -3.97
C VAL A 56 -0.97 2.27 -4.22
N TYR A 57 -1.99 2.56 -3.41
CA TYR A 57 -2.85 3.75 -3.53
C TYR A 57 -2.57 4.72 -2.38
N ASP A 58 -1.82 5.79 -2.67
CA ASP A 58 -1.51 6.86 -1.72
C ASP A 58 -2.36 8.11 -2.01
N CYS A 59 -3.63 8.01 -1.63
CA CYS A 59 -4.63 9.05 -1.77
C CYS A 59 -5.71 8.95 -0.67
N SER A 60 -6.46 10.03 -0.49
CA SER A 60 -7.68 10.02 0.31
C SER A 60 -8.74 9.13 -0.33
N ASN A 61 -9.63 8.55 0.48
CA ASN A 61 -10.68 7.62 0.04
C ASN A 61 -10.16 6.38 -0.72
N ALA A 62 -8.88 6.02 -0.56
CA ALA A 62 -8.23 4.93 -1.32
C ALA A 62 -8.93 3.57 -1.15
N GLY A 63 -9.61 3.34 -0.02
CA GLY A 63 -10.41 2.14 0.20
C GLY A 63 -11.55 1.95 -0.81
N ILE A 64 -12.01 3.03 -1.48
CA ILE A 64 -13.00 2.90 -2.57
C ILE A 64 -12.38 2.18 -3.76
N ILE A 65 -11.14 2.52 -4.13
CA ILE A 65 -10.45 1.90 -5.27
C ILE A 65 -10.31 0.39 -5.04
N VAL A 66 -9.96 -0.01 -3.81
CA VAL A 66 -9.85 -1.44 -3.44
C VAL A 66 -11.19 -2.17 -3.53
N LYS A 67 -12.28 -1.52 -3.11
CA LYS A 67 -13.65 -2.08 -3.22
C LYS A 67 -14.06 -2.22 -4.68
N SER A 68 -13.92 -1.17 -5.49
CA SER A 68 -14.22 -1.19 -6.93
C SER A 68 -13.40 -2.24 -7.66
N PHE A 69 -12.10 -2.38 -7.35
CA PHE A 69 -11.25 -3.39 -7.95
C PHE A 69 -11.78 -4.81 -7.69
N LYS A 70 -12.16 -5.11 -6.44
CA LYS A 70 -12.74 -6.41 -6.10
C LYS A 70 -14.05 -6.67 -6.84
N GLN A 71 -14.92 -5.67 -6.93
CA GLN A 71 -16.19 -5.79 -7.64
C GLN A 71 -15.99 -6.08 -9.13
N PHE A 72 -15.14 -5.32 -9.81
CA PHE A 72 -14.84 -5.54 -11.23
C PHE A 72 -14.11 -6.86 -11.49
N ALA A 73 -13.27 -7.31 -10.56
CA ALA A 73 -12.62 -8.62 -10.64
C ALA A 73 -13.65 -9.77 -10.55
N LEU A 74 -14.61 -9.68 -9.63
CA LEU A 74 -15.69 -10.67 -9.49
C LEU A 74 -16.61 -10.68 -10.71
N GLN A 75 -17.01 -9.50 -11.19
CA GLN A 75 -17.82 -9.37 -12.40
C GLN A 75 -17.12 -10.03 -13.60
N ARG A 76 -15.83 -9.77 -13.79
CA ARG A 76 -15.04 -10.39 -14.85
C ARG A 76 -15.02 -11.92 -14.73
N GLU A 77 -14.87 -12.47 -13.53
CA GLU A 77 -14.90 -13.93 -13.35
C GLU A 77 -16.27 -14.52 -13.72
N GLN A 78 -17.37 -13.87 -13.32
CA GLN A 78 -18.73 -14.29 -13.68
C GLN A 78 -18.99 -14.25 -15.19
N GLU A 79 -18.53 -13.20 -15.87
CA GLU A 79 -18.65 -13.08 -17.34
C GLU A 79 -17.91 -14.21 -18.07
N LEU A 80 -16.78 -14.67 -17.52
CA LEU A 80 -16.02 -15.80 -18.06
C LEU A 80 -16.70 -17.15 -17.81
N GLU A 81 -17.29 -17.34 -16.63
CA GLU A 81 -18.08 -18.54 -16.32
C GLU A 81 -19.28 -18.67 -17.28
N VAL A 82 -19.98 -17.57 -17.56
CA VAL A 82 -21.08 -17.55 -18.53
C VAL A 82 -20.60 -17.83 -19.95
N ALA A 83 -19.47 -17.23 -20.36
CA ALA A 83 -18.89 -17.47 -21.69
C ALA A 83 -18.41 -18.90 -21.88
N ALA A 84 -17.95 -19.56 -20.82
CA ALA A 84 -17.55 -20.98 -20.85
C ALA A 84 -18.75 -21.92 -21.07
N ILE A 85 -19.94 -21.53 -20.60
CA ILE A 85 -21.17 -22.33 -20.73
C ILE A 85 -21.87 -22.07 -22.08
N ASN A 86 -21.75 -20.85 -22.62
CA ASN A 86 -22.39 -20.46 -23.88
C ASN A 86 -21.36 -20.23 -25.01
N PRO A 87 -21.14 -21.22 -25.92
CA PRO A 87 -20.15 -21.09 -27.00
C PRO A 87 -20.50 -20.02 -28.05
N ASN A 88 -21.73 -19.51 -28.07
CA ASN A 88 -22.13 -18.38 -28.92
C ASN A 88 -21.87 -17.02 -28.25
N HIS A 89 -21.36 -16.99 -27.01
CA HIS A 89 -21.04 -15.75 -26.32
C HIS A 89 -19.84 -15.06 -27.00
N PRO A 90 -19.86 -13.72 -27.21
CA PRO A 90 -18.77 -13.01 -27.88
C PRO A 90 -17.38 -13.23 -27.24
N LEU A 91 -17.35 -13.42 -25.91
CA LEU A 91 -16.12 -13.68 -25.15
C LEU A 91 -15.63 -15.14 -25.26
N ALA A 92 -16.44 -16.08 -25.74
CA ALA A 92 -16.04 -17.49 -25.88
C ALA A 92 -14.96 -17.70 -26.93
N GLN A 93 -14.79 -16.75 -27.86
CA GLN A 93 -13.78 -16.78 -28.93
C GLN A 93 -12.52 -15.94 -28.60
N MET A 94 -12.48 -15.27 -27.45
CA MET A 94 -11.33 -14.47 -27.02
C MET A 94 -10.45 -15.24 -26.02
N PRO A 95 -9.14 -14.95 -25.94
CA PRO A 95 -8.29 -15.49 -24.88
C PRO A 95 -8.85 -15.14 -23.50
N LEU A 96 -8.98 -16.14 -22.62
CA LEU A 96 -9.44 -15.93 -21.25
C LEU A 96 -8.53 -14.89 -20.55
N PRO A 97 -9.06 -13.75 -20.08
CA PRO A 97 -8.28 -12.79 -19.33
C PRO A 97 -7.81 -13.43 -18.00
N PRO A 98 -6.62 -13.04 -17.50
CA PRO A 98 -6.05 -13.65 -16.30
C PRO A 98 -6.90 -13.32 -15.06
N SER A 99 -7.05 -14.28 -14.15
CA SER A 99 -7.74 -14.06 -12.88
C SER A 99 -7.00 -13.04 -12.02
N MET A 100 -7.75 -12.07 -11.50
CA MET A 100 -7.23 -11.01 -10.64
C MET A 100 -7.09 -11.45 -9.16
N LYS A 101 -7.37 -12.73 -8.83
CA LYS A 101 -7.26 -13.30 -7.47
C LYS A 101 -5.87 -13.16 -6.83
N ASN A 102 -4.83 -13.12 -7.66
CA ASN A 102 -3.44 -12.98 -7.20
C ASN A 102 -2.95 -11.53 -7.14
N CYS A 103 -3.83 -10.55 -7.38
CA CYS A 103 -3.47 -9.15 -7.28
C CYS A 103 -3.45 -8.67 -5.83
N ILE A 104 -2.36 -8.04 -5.44
CA ILE A 104 -2.16 -7.47 -4.11
C ILE A 104 -2.50 -5.98 -4.17
N GLN A 105 -3.18 -5.47 -3.16
CA GLN A 105 -3.53 -4.06 -3.08
C GLN A 105 -3.20 -3.51 -1.70
N LEU A 106 -2.59 -2.34 -1.66
CA LEU A 106 -2.28 -1.59 -0.44
C LEU A 106 -2.84 -0.17 -0.62
N ALA A 107 -3.74 0.25 0.25
CA ALA A 107 -4.39 1.56 0.22
C ALA A 107 -4.09 2.31 1.52
N ALA A 108 -3.85 3.61 1.38
CA ALA A 108 -3.48 4.48 2.49
C ALA A 108 -4.57 4.63 3.55
N CYS A 109 -5.84 4.54 3.17
CA CYS A 109 -6.97 4.84 4.05
C CYS A 109 -8.25 4.08 3.64
N GLU A 110 -9.24 4.06 4.53
CA GLU A 110 -10.58 3.54 4.22
C GLU A 110 -11.37 4.45 3.26
N ALA A 111 -12.53 3.96 2.81
CA ALA A 111 -13.33 4.61 1.78
C ALA A 111 -13.84 6.03 2.18
N SER A 112 -14.06 6.30 3.47
CA SER A 112 -14.57 7.58 3.99
C SER A 112 -13.51 8.42 4.69
N GLU A 113 -12.25 7.99 4.67
CA GLU A 113 -11.15 8.66 5.36
C GLU A 113 -10.36 9.58 4.42
N LEU A 114 -9.74 10.61 5.01
CA LEU A 114 -8.84 11.52 4.34
C LEU A 114 -7.42 11.32 4.87
N LEU A 115 -6.41 11.61 4.05
CA LEU A 115 -5.02 11.61 4.50
C LEU A 115 -4.76 12.74 5.52
N PRO A 116 -3.80 12.56 6.43
CA PRO A 116 -3.44 13.59 7.40
C PRO A 116 -2.87 14.83 6.72
N MET A 117 -3.25 16.00 7.24
CA MET A 117 -2.77 17.32 6.79
C MET A 117 -1.78 17.97 7.77
N ASN A 118 -1.18 17.18 8.67
CA ASN A 118 -0.22 17.69 9.64
C ASN A 118 1.07 18.18 8.92
N PRO A 119 1.49 19.45 9.08
CA PRO A 119 2.68 19.99 8.41
C PRO A 119 4.00 19.31 8.83
N ASP A 120 4.03 18.69 10.01
CA ASP A 120 5.20 17.96 10.51
C ASP A 120 5.33 16.56 9.90
N LEU A 121 4.41 16.15 9.04
CA LEU A 121 4.44 14.88 8.32
C LEU A 121 4.58 15.11 6.81
N PRO A 122 5.15 14.15 6.07
CA PRO A 122 5.16 14.27 4.62
C PRO A 122 3.74 14.02 4.06
N ALA A 123 3.40 14.70 2.96
CA ALA A 123 2.10 14.54 2.30
C ALA A 123 1.89 13.12 1.72
N ASP A 124 2.97 12.42 1.39
CA ASP A 124 3.00 11.03 0.95
C ASP A 124 3.34 10.07 2.12
N LEU A 125 2.69 10.27 3.28
CA LEU A 125 2.95 9.52 4.52
C LEU A 125 2.87 8.01 4.32
N PHE A 126 1.86 7.53 3.59
CA PHE A 126 1.69 6.10 3.37
C PHE A 126 2.83 5.53 2.53
N THR A 127 3.15 6.17 1.40
CA THR A 127 4.31 5.71 0.61
C THR A 127 5.60 5.82 1.41
N SER A 128 5.80 6.89 2.18
CA SER A 128 6.98 7.07 3.03
C SER A 128 7.14 5.95 4.05
N CYS A 129 6.04 5.43 4.61
CA CYS A 129 6.06 4.22 5.45
C CYS A 129 6.50 2.99 4.65
N LEU A 130 6.00 2.82 3.43
CA LEU A 130 6.30 1.66 2.59
C LEU A 130 7.72 1.65 2.01
N THR A 131 8.31 2.82 1.73
CA THR A 131 9.61 2.92 1.03
C THR A 131 10.76 3.36 1.92
N THR A 132 10.47 4.08 3.02
CA THR A 132 11.47 4.62 3.94
C THR A 132 11.06 4.42 5.41
N PRO A 133 10.75 3.18 5.84
CA PRO A 133 10.15 2.90 7.14
C PRO A 133 10.95 3.43 8.33
N ILE A 134 12.28 3.29 8.31
CA ILE A 134 13.13 3.73 9.42
C ILE A 134 13.11 5.25 9.58
N LYS A 135 13.19 6.01 8.47
CA LYS A 135 13.15 7.46 8.51
C LYS A 135 11.83 7.97 9.09
N ILE A 136 10.71 7.41 8.63
CA ILE A 136 9.39 7.85 9.11
C ILE A 136 9.08 7.37 10.54
N ALA A 137 9.53 6.17 10.91
CA ALA A 137 9.35 5.65 12.28
C ALA A 137 10.06 6.54 13.30
N LEU A 138 11.30 6.93 13.01
CA LEU A 138 12.06 7.82 13.89
C LEU A 138 11.50 9.24 13.92
N ARG A 139 11.11 9.79 12.76
CA ARG A 139 10.43 11.09 12.70
C ARG A 139 9.15 11.09 13.54
N TRP A 140 8.32 10.06 13.38
CA TRP A 140 7.08 9.90 14.14
C TRP A 140 7.34 9.70 15.63
N PHE A 141 8.38 8.95 16.01
CA PHE A 141 8.80 8.77 17.40
C PHE A 141 9.14 10.12 18.07
N CYS A 142 9.89 10.99 17.40
CA CYS A 142 10.21 12.34 17.92
C CYS A 142 8.99 13.22 18.17
N MET A 143 7.87 12.94 17.49
CA MET A 143 6.60 13.65 17.69
C MET A 143 5.77 13.07 18.85
N GLN A 144 6.11 11.88 19.35
CA GLN A 144 5.38 11.26 20.46
C GLN A 144 5.78 11.85 21.81
N LYS A 145 4.87 11.75 22.78
CA LYS A 145 5.13 12.18 24.17
C LYS A 145 6.36 11.49 24.79
N SER A 146 6.64 10.25 24.38
CA SER A 146 7.80 9.46 24.81
C SER A 146 9.14 10.08 24.41
N ALA A 147 9.20 10.90 23.37
CA ALA A 147 10.43 11.60 22.98
C ALA A 147 10.97 12.50 24.09
N LYS A 148 10.09 12.96 25.00
CA LYS A 148 10.48 13.73 26.19
C LYS A 148 11.40 12.96 27.16
N LEU A 149 11.41 11.62 27.08
CA LEU A 149 12.29 10.77 27.89
C LEU A 149 13.73 10.75 27.37
N VAL A 150 13.96 11.19 26.13
CA VAL A 150 15.28 11.24 25.50
C VAL A 150 15.54 12.66 24.98
N PRO A 151 15.78 13.64 25.89
CA PRO A 151 16.00 15.01 25.50
C PRO A 151 17.27 15.12 24.63
N GLY A 152 17.20 15.88 23.53
CA GLY A 152 18.33 16.13 22.62
C GLY A 152 18.27 15.39 21.28
N VAL A 153 17.31 14.48 21.07
CA VAL A 153 17.10 13.86 19.75
C VAL A 153 16.24 14.79 18.88
N THR A 154 16.87 15.45 17.91
CA THR A 154 16.21 16.34 16.94
C THR A 154 15.94 15.63 15.60
N LEU A 155 15.04 16.21 14.80
CA LEU A 155 14.78 15.72 13.45
C LEU A 155 16.03 15.73 12.55
N ASP A 156 16.91 16.73 12.72
CA ASP A 156 18.16 16.83 11.95
C ASP A 156 19.12 15.66 12.24
N LEU A 157 19.14 15.15 13.46
CA LEU A 157 19.95 13.98 13.83
C LEU A 157 19.42 12.71 13.15
N ILE A 158 18.09 12.58 13.01
CA ILE A 158 17.47 11.44 12.31
C ILE A 158 17.87 11.40 10.84
N GLU A 159 18.00 12.56 10.20
CA GLU A 159 18.42 12.62 8.79
C GLU A 159 19.90 12.25 8.59
N LYS A 160 20.71 12.33 9.65
CA LYS A 160 22.17 12.17 9.62
C LYS A 160 22.66 10.94 10.37
N ILE A 161 21.82 9.92 10.54
CA ILE A 161 22.22 8.66 11.17
C ILE A 161 23.33 8.01 10.33
N PRO A 162 24.50 7.73 10.92
CA PRO A 162 25.60 7.14 10.19
C PRO A 162 25.28 5.70 9.80
N GLY A 163 25.72 5.31 8.60
CA GLY A 163 25.66 3.93 8.15
C GLY A 163 24.89 3.69 6.87
N ARG A 164 24.59 2.42 6.63
CA ARG A 164 23.84 1.94 5.47
C ARG A 164 22.82 0.90 5.93
N LEU A 165 21.63 0.89 5.32
CA LEU A 165 20.54 -0.03 5.67
C LEU A 165 20.93 -1.52 5.59
N ASN A 166 21.89 -1.85 4.71
CA ASN A 166 22.35 -3.22 4.48
C ASN A 166 23.51 -3.63 5.39
N ASP A 167 24.12 -2.69 6.12
CA ASP A 167 25.27 -2.94 7.00
C ASP A 167 24.83 -2.97 8.47
N ARG A 168 24.61 -4.18 8.98
CA ARG A 168 24.20 -4.44 10.37
C ARG A 168 25.22 -4.01 11.42
N ARG A 169 26.44 -3.59 11.05
CA ARG A 169 27.43 -3.05 11.99
C ARG A 169 27.29 -1.54 12.20
N THR A 170 26.45 -0.90 11.39
CA THR A 170 26.20 0.54 11.47
C THR A 170 24.90 0.81 12.22
N PRO A 171 24.77 1.94 12.95
CA PRO A 171 23.55 2.27 13.69
C PRO A 171 22.29 2.23 12.82
N LEU A 172 22.38 2.74 11.58
CA LEU A 172 21.25 2.69 10.65
C LEU A 172 20.87 1.25 10.24
N GLY A 173 21.85 0.39 10.00
CA GLY A 173 21.59 -0.99 9.63
C GLY A 173 21.11 -1.86 10.80
N GLU A 174 21.57 -1.58 12.03
CA GLU A 174 21.04 -2.21 13.24
C GLU A 174 19.55 -1.88 13.44
N LEU A 175 19.18 -0.60 13.35
CA LEU A 175 17.77 -0.18 13.44
C LEU A 175 16.90 -0.85 12.36
N ASN A 176 17.40 -0.92 11.12
CA ASN A 176 16.70 -1.61 10.04
C ASN A 176 16.53 -3.11 10.30
N TRP A 177 17.55 -3.75 10.88
CA TRP A 177 17.49 -5.18 11.20
C TRP A 177 16.52 -5.46 12.36
N ILE A 178 16.54 -4.65 13.41
CA ILE A 178 15.59 -4.73 14.53
C ILE A 178 14.16 -4.52 14.02
N PHE A 179 13.93 -3.50 13.21
CA PHE A 179 12.62 -3.24 12.61
C PHE A 179 12.10 -4.42 11.80
N THR A 180 12.97 -5.04 10.99
CA THR A 180 12.64 -6.24 10.22
C THR A 180 12.26 -7.39 11.14
N ALA A 181 13.02 -7.63 12.23
CA ALA A 181 12.74 -8.70 13.18
C ALA A 181 11.41 -8.49 13.92
N ILE A 182 11.13 -7.26 14.38
CA ILE A 182 9.87 -6.90 15.06
C ILE A 182 8.68 -7.13 14.13
N THR A 183 8.71 -6.54 12.93
CA THR A 183 7.58 -6.63 11.99
C THR A 183 7.33 -8.06 11.50
N ASP A 184 8.39 -8.85 11.26
CA ASP A 184 8.27 -10.26 10.88
C ASP A 184 7.69 -11.11 12.03
N THR A 185 8.07 -10.80 13.29
CA THR A 185 7.51 -11.44 14.50
C THR A 185 6.04 -11.12 14.69
N ILE A 186 5.65 -9.84 14.53
CA ILE A 186 4.25 -9.42 14.60
C ILE A 186 3.43 -10.16 13.54
N ALA A 187 3.91 -10.19 12.30
CA ALA A 187 3.24 -10.89 11.21
C ALA A 187 3.09 -12.40 11.49
N TRP A 188 4.14 -13.05 11.98
CA TRP A 188 4.11 -14.48 12.28
C TRP A 188 3.09 -14.84 13.39
N ASN A 189 2.97 -14.00 14.41
CA ASN A 189 2.07 -14.25 15.54
C ASN A 189 0.61 -13.93 15.24
N VAL A 190 0.34 -12.99 14.32
CA VAL A 190 -1.01 -12.51 14.03
C VAL A 190 -1.63 -13.18 12.79
N LEU A 191 -0.83 -13.53 11.78
CA LEU A 191 -1.35 -14.03 10.51
C LEU A 191 -1.53 -15.55 10.49
N PRO A 192 -2.55 -16.08 9.79
CA PRO A 192 -2.62 -17.50 9.47
C PRO A 192 -1.38 -17.95 8.69
N ARG A 193 -0.93 -19.20 8.92
CA ARG A 193 0.31 -19.75 8.34
C ARG A 193 0.38 -19.59 6.82
N ASP A 194 -0.71 -19.91 6.10
CA ASP A 194 -0.74 -19.84 4.64
C ASP A 194 -0.62 -18.40 4.13
N LEU A 195 -1.27 -17.46 4.82
CA LEU A 195 -1.21 -16.04 4.48
C LEU A 195 0.17 -15.45 4.76
N PHE A 196 0.78 -15.82 5.90
CA PHE A 196 2.14 -15.43 6.23
C PHE A 196 3.13 -15.93 5.18
N GLN A 197 3.07 -17.22 4.82
CA GLN A 197 3.96 -17.77 3.79
C GLN A 197 3.78 -17.04 2.46
N LYS A 198 2.53 -16.78 2.06
CA LYS A 198 2.23 -16.04 0.83
C LYS A 198 2.81 -14.62 0.82
N LEU A 199 2.64 -13.87 1.90
CA LEU A 199 2.97 -12.44 1.91
C LEU A 199 4.40 -12.13 2.40
N PHE A 200 4.98 -12.93 3.29
CA PHE A 200 6.25 -12.63 3.96
C PHE A 200 7.40 -13.56 3.54
N ARG A 201 7.15 -14.59 2.73
CA ARG A 201 8.16 -15.59 2.33
C ARG A 201 8.28 -15.86 0.82
N GLN A 202 7.21 -15.70 0.04
CA GLN A 202 7.25 -16.01 -1.41
C GLN A 202 8.08 -15.03 -2.24
N ASP A 203 7.90 -13.72 -2.02
CA ASP A 203 8.56 -12.67 -2.80
C ASP A 203 9.17 -11.61 -1.86
N LEU A 204 10.42 -11.24 -2.12
CA LEU A 204 11.18 -10.32 -1.27
C LEU A 204 10.57 -8.90 -1.24
N LEU A 205 10.05 -8.43 -2.37
CA LEU A 205 9.46 -7.10 -2.48
C LEU A 205 8.10 -7.07 -1.77
N VAL A 206 7.25 -8.08 -2.02
CA VAL A 206 5.97 -8.21 -1.32
C VAL A 206 6.19 -8.30 0.19
N ALA A 207 7.14 -9.11 0.63
CA ALA A 207 7.49 -9.25 2.05
C ALA A 207 7.98 -7.94 2.65
N SER A 208 8.82 -7.19 1.93
CA SER A 208 9.28 -5.87 2.36
C SER A 208 8.10 -4.88 2.49
N LEU A 209 7.24 -4.81 1.47
CA LEU A 209 6.07 -3.93 1.48
C LEU A 209 5.11 -4.26 2.63
N PHE A 210 4.84 -5.53 2.90
CA PHE A 210 3.95 -5.91 3.99
C PHE A 210 4.55 -5.70 5.38
N ARG A 211 5.86 -5.90 5.58
CA ARG A 211 6.53 -5.48 6.83
C ARG A 211 6.36 -3.99 7.06
N ASN A 212 6.59 -3.20 6.01
CA ASN A 212 6.49 -1.75 6.06
C ASN A 212 5.03 -1.28 6.18
N PHE A 213 4.08 -2.05 5.66
CA PHE A 213 2.65 -1.80 5.81
C PHE A 213 2.20 -1.92 7.26
N LEU A 214 2.78 -2.83 8.06
CA LEU A 214 2.46 -2.90 9.50
C LEU A 214 2.84 -1.61 10.23
N LEU A 215 3.97 -1.01 9.86
CA LEU A 215 4.36 0.32 10.38
C LEU A 215 3.37 1.40 9.92
N ALA A 216 2.97 1.37 8.65
CA ALA A 216 1.96 2.28 8.13
C ALA A 216 0.65 2.16 8.92
N GLU A 217 0.20 0.94 9.23
CA GLU A 217 -1.00 0.71 10.05
C GLU A 217 -0.87 1.38 11.42
N ARG A 218 0.28 1.25 12.10
CA ARG A 218 0.52 1.86 13.41
C ARG A 218 0.55 3.39 13.34
N ILE A 219 1.34 3.96 12.42
CA ILE A 219 1.53 5.41 12.31
C ILE A 219 0.23 6.08 11.87
N MET A 220 -0.40 5.59 10.80
CA MET A 220 -1.57 6.26 10.20
C MET A 220 -2.78 6.23 11.13
N ARG A 221 -2.94 5.18 11.95
CA ARG A 221 -4.01 5.12 12.95
C ARG A 221 -3.92 6.22 14.00
N SER A 222 -2.72 6.71 14.32
CA SER A 222 -2.56 7.87 15.22
C SER A 222 -3.11 9.18 14.64
N TYR A 223 -3.42 9.19 13.34
CA TYR A 223 -3.98 10.32 12.61
C TYR A 223 -5.35 10.01 11.98
N ASN A 224 -6.14 9.12 12.61
CA ASN A 224 -7.49 8.74 12.16
C ASN A 224 -7.55 8.22 10.72
N CYS A 225 -6.51 7.51 10.32
CA CYS A 225 -6.37 6.98 8.98
C CYS A 225 -6.03 5.48 9.07
N THR A 226 -6.80 4.64 8.39
CA THR A 226 -6.76 3.19 8.52
C THR A 226 -6.34 2.58 7.18
N PRO A 227 -5.06 2.21 7.02
CA PRO A 227 -4.59 1.56 5.80
C PRO A 227 -5.32 0.25 5.55
N VAL A 228 -5.63 -0.02 4.28
CA VAL A 228 -6.37 -1.20 3.84
C VAL A 228 -5.49 -2.06 2.94
N SER A 229 -5.52 -3.38 3.15
CA SER A 229 -4.81 -4.33 2.28
C SER A 229 -5.77 -5.35 1.64
N SER A 230 -5.37 -5.88 0.50
CA SER A 230 -5.94 -7.08 -0.12
C SER A 230 -4.78 -8.01 -0.50
N PRO A 231 -4.62 -9.19 0.13
CA PRO A 231 -5.47 -9.76 1.18
C PRO A 231 -5.56 -8.90 2.46
N ARG A 232 -6.70 -8.96 3.16
CA ARG A 232 -6.92 -8.19 4.41
C ARG A 232 -6.10 -8.81 5.54
N LEU A 233 -5.34 -7.98 6.24
CA LEU A 233 -4.66 -8.38 7.47
C LEU A 233 -5.55 -8.13 8.71
N PRO A 234 -5.44 -8.95 9.77
CA PRO A 234 -5.94 -8.59 11.10
C PRO A 234 -5.19 -7.38 11.66
N PRO A 235 -5.77 -6.65 12.63
CA PRO A 235 -5.15 -5.45 13.19
C PRO A 235 -3.85 -5.78 13.94
N THR A 236 -2.77 -5.07 13.63
CA THR A 236 -1.43 -5.29 14.25
C THR A 236 -0.91 -4.11 15.06
N TYR A 237 -1.57 -2.95 14.98
CA TYR A 237 -1.11 -1.67 15.53
C TYR A 237 -0.91 -1.62 17.06
N MET A 238 -1.56 -2.51 17.82
CA MET A 238 -1.45 -2.61 19.30
C MET A 238 -0.67 -3.85 19.77
N HIS A 239 0.02 -4.56 18.87
CA HIS A 239 0.78 -5.75 19.26
C HIS A 239 1.91 -5.39 20.26
N ALA A 240 2.11 -6.19 21.30
CA ALA A 240 3.09 -5.90 22.38
C ALA A 240 4.57 -5.84 21.95
N MET A 241 4.89 -6.13 20.68
CA MET A 241 6.26 -6.06 20.14
C MET A 241 6.60 -4.65 19.61
N TRP A 242 5.61 -3.78 19.50
CA TRP A 242 5.72 -2.41 19.01
C TRP A 242 6.20 -1.43 20.05
#